data_AF-A0A7C3M940-F1
#
_entry.id   AF-A0A7C3M940-F1
#
_cell.length_a   1.000
_cell.length_b   1.000
_cell.length_c   1.000
_cell.angle_alpha   90.00
_cell.angle_beta   90.00
_cell.angle_gamma   90.00
#
_symmetry.space_group_name_H-M   'P 1'
#
loop_
_entity.id
_entity.type
_entity.pdbx_description
1 polymer ?
#
loop_
_entity_poly.entity_id
_entity_poly.type
_entity_poly.pdbx_seq_one_letter_code
_entity_poly.pdbx_strand_id
1 'polypeptide(L)'
;MIGIKYCGGCNSTYKRESVEDEIREVFGEENVVYASRCEDVDILVVICGCKTACASREVNCKNSVVIDEPKSKDELRKLIKS
;
A
#
# COMPACT_ATOMS: atom_id res chain seq x y z
N MET A 1 2.03 -13.00 1.29
CA MET A 1 2.61 -12.18 0.21
C MET A 1 1.84 -10.87 0.11
N ILE A 2 2.54 -9.74 0.21
CA ILE A 2 1.96 -8.38 0.23
C ILE A 2 2.17 -7.74 -1.14
N GLY A 3 1.10 -7.27 -1.77
CA GLY A 3 1.16 -6.54 -3.02
C GLY A 3 1.21 -5.04 -2.79
N ILE A 4 2.11 -4.32 -3.46
CA ILE A 4 2.10 -2.86 -3.52
C ILE A 4 1.54 -2.40 -4.86
N LYS A 5 0.57 -1.49 -4.79
CA LYS A 5 0.00 -0.80 -5.94
C LYS A 5 0.06 0.70 -5.71
N TYR A 6 0.58 1.42 -6.69
CA TYR A 6 0.54 2.87 -6.70
C TYR A 6 -0.74 3.40 -7.36
N CYS A 7 -1.41 4.34 -6.70
CA CYS A 7 -2.55 5.06 -7.25
C CYS A 7 -2.10 6.37 -7.93
N GLY A 8 -2.75 6.69 -9.05
CA GLY A 8 -2.55 7.83 -9.96
C GLY A 8 -1.80 9.04 -9.38
N GLY A 9 -0.75 9.45 -10.10
CA GLY A 9 0.30 10.42 -9.76
C GLY A 9 -0.11 11.88 -9.51
N CYS A 10 -1.33 12.17 -9.05
CA CYS A 10 -1.74 13.55 -8.79
C CYS A 10 -1.19 14.04 -7.43
N ASN A 11 -0.36 15.09 -7.45
CA ASN A 11 0.10 15.88 -6.29
C ASN A 11 0.51 15.08 -5.04
N SER A 12 1.58 14.28 -5.15
CA SER A 12 2.15 13.60 -3.98
C SER A 12 2.70 14.61 -2.97
N THR A 13 2.02 14.75 -1.83
CA THR A 13 2.49 15.59 -0.71
C THR A 13 3.61 14.92 0.10
N TYR A 14 3.89 13.64 -0.17
CA TYR A 14 4.93 12.85 0.48
C TYR A 14 5.57 11.86 -0.52
N LYS A 15 6.78 11.39 -0.18
CA LYS A 15 7.51 10.36 -0.94
C LYS A 15 6.88 9.00 -0.68
N ARG A 16 6.24 8.45 -1.71
CA ARG A 16 5.56 7.14 -1.64
C ARG A 16 6.56 6.00 -1.45
N GLU A 17 7.75 6.17 -2.03
CA GLU A 17 8.89 5.26 -1.87
C GLU A 17 9.26 5.07 -0.39
N SER A 18 9.17 6.12 0.43
CA SER A 18 9.46 5.99 1.87
C SER A 18 8.46 5.09 2.60
N VAL A 19 7.19 5.11 2.22
CA VAL A 19 6.17 4.20 2.78
C VAL A 19 6.44 2.77 2.32
N GLU A 20 6.80 2.59 1.05
CA GLU A 20 7.16 1.29 0.52
C GLU A 20 8.42 0.71 1.20
N ASP A 21 9.46 1.52 1.41
CA ASP A 21 10.67 1.12 2.12
C ASP A 21 10.32 0.67 3.55
N GLU A 22 9.46 1.41 4.25
CA GLU A 22 8.99 1.00 5.58
C GLU A 22 8.23 -0.32 5.55
N ILE A 23 7.37 -0.56 4.55
CA ILE A 23 6.66 -1.84 4.39
C ILE A 23 7.67 -2.98 4.16
N ARG A 24 8.64 -2.79 3.26
CA ARG A 24 9.70 -3.79 3.01
C ARG A 24 10.53 -4.06 4.24
N GLU A 25 10.89 -3.03 5.00
CA GLU A 25 11.68 -3.19 6.23
C GLU A 25 10.88 -3.94 7.32
N VAL A 26 9.56 -3.70 7.41
CA VAL A 26 8.71 -4.32 8.43
C VAL A 26 8.35 -5.77 8.10
N PHE A 27 8.09 -6.09 6.83
CA PHE A 27 7.57 -7.40 6.40
C PHE A 27 8.57 -8.27 5.66
N GLY A 28 9.76 -7.74 5.33
CA GLY A 28 10.78 -8.43 4.52
C GLY A 28 10.59 -8.15 3.04
N GLU A 29 11.67 -7.77 2.36
CA GLU A 29 11.66 -7.42 0.94
C GLU A 29 11.17 -8.59 0.07
N GLU A 30 11.49 -9.83 0.43
CA GLU A 30 11.06 -11.03 -0.28
C GLU A 30 9.55 -11.30 -0.20
N ASN A 31 8.86 -10.71 0.78
CA ASN A 31 7.43 -10.89 0.99
C ASN A 31 6.58 -9.80 0.32
N VAL A 32 7.23 -8.78 -0.26
CA VAL A 32 6.60 -7.60 -0.84
C VAL A 32 6.83 -7.59 -2.34
N VAL A 33 5.74 -7.66 -3.10
CA VAL A 33 5.76 -7.68 -4.57
C VAL A 33 4.92 -6.54 -5.13
N TYR A 34 5.22 -6.09 -6.35
CA TYR A 34 4.31 -5.19 -7.04
C TYR A 34 3.16 -6.00 -7.63
N ALA A 35 1.93 -5.71 -7.20
CA ALA A 35 0.73 -6.40 -7.68
C ALA A 35 -0.30 -5.39 -8.15
N SER A 36 -0.92 -5.66 -9.30
CA SER A 36 -2.01 -4.83 -9.81
C SER A 36 -3.38 -5.38 -9.49
N ARG A 37 -3.45 -6.67 -9.13
CA ARG A 37 -4.67 -7.43 -8.83
C ARG A 37 -4.50 -8.11 -7.46
N CYS A 38 -5.61 -8.28 -6.76
CA CYS A 38 -5.60 -8.92 -5.44
C CYS A 38 -5.66 -10.44 -5.48
N GLU A 39 -5.81 -11.01 -6.67
CA GLU A 39 -5.76 -12.46 -6.85
C GLU A 39 -4.33 -12.99 -6.75
N ASP A 40 -3.34 -12.11 -6.95
CA ASP A 40 -1.91 -12.43 -6.96
C ASP A 40 -1.27 -12.36 -5.56
N VAL A 41 -1.97 -11.82 -4.56
CA VAL A 41 -1.43 -11.49 -3.23
C VAL A 41 -2.46 -11.67 -2.12
N ASP A 42 -2.01 -11.92 -0.89
CA ASP A 42 -2.92 -12.08 0.25
C ASP A 42 -3.53 -10.73 0.68
N ILE A 43 -2.75 -9.67 0.56
CA ILE A 43 -3.12 -8.30 0.93
C ILE A 43 -2.56 -7.34 -0.11
N LEU A 44 -3.41 -6.43 -0.62
CA LEU A 44 -2.98 -5.37 -1.51
C LEU A 44 -2.91 -4.02 -0.79
N VAL A 45 -1.72 -3.45 -0.70
CA VAL A 45 -1.46 -2.12 -0.18
C VAL A 45 -1.47 -1.12 -1.33
N VAL A 46 -2.40 -0.18 -1.27
CA VAL A 46 -2.57 0.88 -2.26
C VAL A 46 -1.99 2.18 -1.70
N ILE A 47 -0.85 2.61 -2.24
CA ILE A 47 -0.20 3.84 -1.82
C ILE A 47 -0.71 4.99 -2.71
N CYS A 48 -1.50 5.87 -2.12
CA CYS A 48 -2.16 7.00 -2.76
C CYS A 48 -1.39 8.30 -2.51
N GLY A 49 -0.93 8.97 -3.56
CA GLY A 49 -0.28 10.28 -3.38
C GLY A 49 -1.24 11.44 -3.07
N CYS A 50 -2.55 11.25 -3.23
CA CYS A 50 -3.53 12.30 -3.00
C CYS A 50 -4.68 11.79 -2.10
N LYS A 51 -5.19 12.67 -1.24
CA LYS A 51 -6.29 12.38 -0.29
C LYS A 51 -7.60 11.96 -0.96
N THR A 52 -7.79 12.25 -2.24
CA THR A 52 -9.01 11.87 -2.97
C THR A 52 -9.06 10.37 -3.23
N ALA A 53 -7.93 9.65 -3.12
CA ALA A 53 -7.84 8.19 -3.20
C ALA A 53 -8.59 7.59 -4.41
N CYS A 54 -8.59 8.27 -5.57
CA CYS A 54 -9.47 7.90 -6.68
C CYS A 54 -9.28 6.45 -7.16
N ALA A 55 -8.08 5.88 -7.09
CA ALA A 55 -7.86 4.48 -7.46
C ALA A 55 -8.17 3.47 -6.34
N SER A 56 -8.47 3.89 -5.10
CA SER A 56 -9.00 2.96 -4.09
C SER A 56 -10.41 2.47 -4.48
N ARG A 57 -11.16 3.26 -5.26
CA ARG A 57 -12.47 2.89 -5.80
C ARG A 57 -12.42 1.84 -6.92
N GLU A 58 -11.27 1.67 -7.56
CA GLU A 58 -11.07 0.64 -8.59
C GLU A 58 -10.50 -0.67 -8.04
N VAL A 59 -10.12 -0.68 -6.76
CA VAL A 59 -9.52 -1.85 -6.10
C VAL A 59 -10.63 -2.68 -5.48
N ASN A 60 -11.15 -3.64 -6.25
CA ASN A 60 -12.15 -4.60 -5.78
C ASN A 60 -11.47 -5.79 -5.06
N CYS A 61 -11.06 -5.55 -3.82
CA CYS A 61 -10.26 -6.51 -3.06
C CYS A 61 -10.83 -6.70 -1.67
N LYS A 62 -10.98 -7.96 -1.24
CA LYS A 62 -11.45 -8.26 0.12
C LYS A 62 -10.46 -7.78 1.18
N ASN A 63 -9.16 -7.94 0.90
CA ASN A 63 -8.08 -7.58 1.81
C ASN A 63 -7.19 -6.52 1.15
N SER A 64 -7.62 -5.26 1.18
CA SER A 64 -6.79 -4.15 0.72
C SER A 64 -6.67 -3.05 1.77
N VAL A 65 -5.46 -2.51 1.90
CA VAL A 65 -5.14 -1.39 2.79
C VAL A 65 -4.81 -0.18 1.93
N VAL A 66 -5.41 0.96 2.20
CA VAL A 66 -5.11 2.21 1.50
C VAL A 66 -4.25 3.08 2.41
N ILE A 67 -3.13 3.57 1.88
CA ILE A 67 -2.22 4.48 2.57
C ILE A 67 -2.15 5.77 1.77
N ASP A 68 -2.73 6.84 2.30
CA ASP A 68 -2.80 8.18 1.71
C ASP A 68 -1.97 9.23 2.46
N GLU A 69 -1.30 8.81 3.54
CA GLU A 69 -0.36 9.59 4.32
C GLU A 69 0.76 8.69 4.89
N PRO A 70 1.95 9.23 5.23
CA PRO A 70 3.00 8.47 5.90
C PRO A 70 2.51 7.88 7.22
N LYS A 71 2.77 6.59 7.45
CA LYS A 71 2.38 5.89 8.69
C LYS A 71 3.60 5.26 9.34
N SER A 72 3.59 5.22 10.66
CA SER A 72 4.66 4.57 11.42
C SER A 72 4.65 3.04 11.23
N LYS A 73 5.82 2.41 11.42
CA LYS A 73 5.99 0.94 11.37
C LYS A 73 4.97 0.17 12.21
N ASP A 74 4.64 0.65 13.41
CA ASP A 74 3.64 0.02 14.28
C ASP A 74 2.21 0.12 13.73
N GLU A 75 1.85 1.23 13.07
CA GLU A 75 0.57 1.35 12.39
C GLU A 75 0.48 0.46 11.16
N LEU A 76 1.55 0.37 10.37
CA LEU A 76 1.62 -0.54 9.22
C LEU A 76 1.41 -1.99 9.65
N ARG A 77 2.03 -2.41 10.77
CA ARG A 77 1.82 -3.74 11.36
C ARG A 77 0.37 -3.98 11.74
N LYS A 78 -0.29 -3.01 12.37
CA LYS A 78 -1.70 -3.13 12.77
C LYS A 78 -2.61 -3.20 11.54
N LEU A 79 -2.38 -2.36 10.54
CA LEU A 79 -3.23 -2.28 9.35
C LEU A 79 -3.14 -3.54 8.47
N ILE A 80 -1.93 -4.08 8.30
CA ILE A 80 -1.69 -5.23 7.41
C ILE A 80 -1.91 -6.58 8.14
N LYS A 81 -1.91 -6.62 9.48
CA LYS A 81 -2.22 -7.85 10.25
C LYS A 81 -3.67 -7.92 10.78
N SER A 82 -4.52 -6.92 10.49
CA SER A 82 -5.90 -6.88 11.00
C SER A 82 -6.89 -7.65 10.13
#